data_AF-A0A7C0YDU4-F1
#
_entry.id   AF-A0A7C0YDU4-F1
#
_cell.length_a   1.000
_cell.length_b   1.000
_cell.length_c   1.000
_cell.angle_alpha   90.00
_cell.angle_beta   90.00
_cell.angle_gamma   90.00
#
_symmetry.space_group_name_H-M   'P 1'
#
loop_
_entity.id
_entity.type
_entity.pdbx_description
1 polymer ?
#
loop_
_entity_poly.entity_id
_entity_poly.type
_entity_poly.pdbx_seq_one_letter_code
_entity_poly.pdbx_strand_id
1 'polypeptide(L)' 'MRGNVMIITGNDYIERLAGYKRDIFVKGEKIQNFVEHPNIRPAINAIA' A
#
# COMPACT_ATOMS: atom_id res chain seq x y z
N MET A 1 13.20 15.42 21.35
CA MET A 1 13.92 14.33 20.66
C MET A 1 13.26 14.12 19.30
N ARG A 2 13.91 14.45 18.18
CA ARG A 2 13.44 14.03 16.86
C ARG A 2 13.89 12.58 16.70
N GLY A 3 12.95 11.63 16.65
CA GLY A 3 13.27 10.23 16.37
C GLY A 3 13.95 10.12 15.01
N ASN A 4 14.88 9.19 14.88
CA ASN A 4 15.52 8.88 13.60
C ASN A 4 14.43 8.47 12.60
N VAL A 5 14.21 9.27 11.55
CA VAL A 5 13.28 8.90 10.47
C VAL A 5 14.02 7.94 9.55
N MET A 6 13.63 6.68 9.56
CA MET A 6 14.08 5.71 8.56
C MET A 6 13.27 5.95 7.28
N ILE A 7 13.95 6.38 6.22
CA ILE A 7 13.38 6.43 4.87
C ILE A 7 13.44 5.02 4.29
N ILE A 8 12.31 4.51 3.82
CA ILE A 8 12.17 3.19 3.19
C ILE A 8 12.17 3.33 1.67
N THR A 9 12.56 2.28 0.95
CA THR A 9 12.44 2.29 -0.52
C THR A 9 10.97 2.12 -0.95
N GLY A 10 10.67 2.43 -2.22
CA GLY A 10 9.34 2.19 -2.78
C GLY A 10 8.90 0.71 -2.70
N ASN A 11 9.84 -0.23 -2.88
CA ASN A 11 9.56 -1.66 -2.73
C ASN A 11 9.24 -2.02 -1.28
N ASP A 12 10.02 -1.53 -0.32
CA ASP A 12 9.74 -1.74 1.12
C ASP A 12 8.37 -1.17 1.50
N TYR A 13 7.98 -0.04 0.91
CA TYR A 13 6.65 0.54 1.09
C TYR A 13 5.54 -0.38 0.58
N ILE A 14 5.69 -0.91 -0.64
CA ILE A 14 4.71 -1.83 -1.27
C ILE A 14 4.61 -3.13 -0.47
N GLU A 15 5.73 -3.73 -0.08
CA GLU A 15 5.76 -4.95 0.73
C GLU A 15 5.07 -4.75 2.08
N ARG A 16 5.33 -3.62 2.74
CA ARG A 16 4.67 -3.26 4.00
C ARG A 16 3.16 -3.13 3.82
N LEU A 17 2.69 -2.53 2.72
CA LEU A 17 1.25 -2.43 2.42
C LEU A 17 0.63 -3.81 2.20
N ALA A 18 1.30 -4.70 1.46
CA ALA A 18 0.82 -6.06 1.19
C ALA A 18 0.64 -6.87 2.48
N GLY A 19 1.41 -6.59 3.53
CA GLY A 19 1.29 -7.21 4.84
C GLY A 19 0.08 -6.75 5.67
N TYR A 20 -0.64 -5.71 5.26
CA TYR A 20 -1.76 -5.20 6.05
C TYR A 20 -3.04 -6.02 5.87
N LYS A 21 -3.63 -6.42 6.99
CA LYS A 21 -5.01 -6.91 7.04
C LYS A 21 -5.96 -5.72 7.03
N ARG A 22 -6.53 -5.42 5.85
CA ARG A 22 -7.50 -4.33 5.66
C ARG A 22 -8.74 -4.84 4.95
N ASP A 23 -9.89 -4.33 5.36
CA ASP A 23 -11.13 -4.48 4.62
C ASP A 23 -11.23 -3.37 3.58
N ILE A 24 -10.86 -3.68 2.34
CA ILE A 24 -10.87 -2.74 1.21
C ILE A 24 -11.94 -3.17 0.23
N PHE A 25 -12.80 -2.22 -0.14
CA PHE A 25 -13.88 -2.45 -1.11
C PHE A 25 -13.72 -1.53 -2.30
N VAL A 26 -13.82 -2.08 -3.50
CA VAL A 26 -13.79 -1.33 -4.75
C VAL A 26 -15.03 -1.71 -5.55
N LYS A 27 -15.84 -0.72 -5.93
CA LYS A 27 -17.11 -0.93 -6.65
C LYS A 27 -18.06 -1.92 -5.95
N GLY A 28 -18.05 -1.96 -4.62
CA GLY A 28 -18.91 -2.84 -3.82
C GLY A 28 -18.32 -4.24 -3.55
N GLU A 29 -17.17 -4.58 -4.12
CA GLU A 29 -16.53 -5.89 -3.94
C GLU A 29 -15.35 -5.81 -2.98
N LYS A 30 -15.21 -6.80 -2.09
CA LYS A 30 -14.07 -6.91 -1.18
C LYS A 30 -12.83 -7.41 -1.91
N ILE A 31 -11.75 -6.65 -1.85
CA ILE A 31 -10.49 -6.95 -2.55
C ILE A 31 -9.51 -7.62 -1.59
N GLN A 32 -8.99 -8.78 -1.98
CA GLN A 32 -7.99 -9.53 -1.20
C GLN A 32 -6.57 -8.99 -1.41
N ASN A 33 -6.19 -8.73 -2.66
CA ASN A 33 -4.89 -8.18 -3.02
C ASN A 33 -5.05 -6.76 -3.56
N PHE A 34 -5.11 -5.79 -2.63
CA PHE A 34 -5.34 -4.39 -3.01
C PHE A 34 -4.12 -3.71 -3.63
N VAL A 35 -2.90 -4.17 -3.30
CA VAL A 35 -1.66 -3.55 -3.81
C VAL A 35 -1.50 -3.74 -5.32
N GLU A 36 -2.01 -4.87 -5.84
CA GLU A 36 -2.01 -5.17 -7.27
C GLU A 36 -3.29 -4.73 -8.00
N HIS A 37 -4.28 -4.21 -7.28
CA HIS A 37 -5.56 -3.89 -7.89
C HIS A 37 -5.42 -2.68 -8.86
N PRO A 38 -5.91 -2.76 -10.11
CA PRO A 38 -5.64 -1.75 -11.15
C PRO A 38 -6.14 -0.33 -10.80
N ASN A 39 -7.20 -0.22 -10.01
CA ASN A 39 -7.70 1.09 -9.53
C ASN A 39 -6.90 1.67 -8.34
N ILE A 40 -5.99 0.89 -7.74
CA ILE A 40 -5.28 1.26 -6.51
C ILE A 40 -3.77 1.38 -6.78
N ARG A 41 -3.20 0.44 -7.53
CA ARG A 41 -1.77 0.40 -7.88
C ARG A 41 -1.20 1.74 -8.39
N PRO A 42 -1.90 2.53 -9.23
CA PRO A 42 -1.38 3.83 -9.66
C PRO A 42 -1.14 4.81 -8.49
N ALA A 43 -2.02 4.83 -7.49
CA ALA A 43 -1.87 5.69 -6.32
C ALA A 43 -0.70 5.23 -5.42
N ILE A 44 -0.52 3.91 -5.28
CA ILE A 44 0.64 3.34 -4.56
C ILE A 44 1.95 3.73 -5.25
N ASN A 45 2.01 3.61 -6.58
CA ASN A 45 3.20 3.97 -7.36
C ASN A 45 3.52 5.47 -7.34
N ALA A 46 2.52 6.33 -7.12
CA ALA A 46 2.74 7.78 -7.01
C ALA A 46 3.33 8.18 -5.64
N ILE A 47 3.18 7.31 -4.63
CA ILE A 47 3.73 7.52 -3.28
C ILE A 47 5.09 6.86 -3.12
N ALA A 48 5.29 5.70 -3.75
CA ALA A 48 6.54 4.95 -3.80
C ALA A 48 7.66 5.73 -4.51
#